data_AF-A0A2G6DAD7-F1
#
_entry.id   AF-A0A2G6DAD7-F1
#
_cell.length_a   1.000
_cell.length_b   1.000
_cell.length_c   1.000
_cell.angle_alpha   90.00
_cell.angle_beta   90.00
_cell.angle_gamma   90.00
#
_symmetry.space_group_name_H-M   'P 1'
#
loop_
_entity.id
_entity.type
_entity.pdbx_description
1 polymer ?
#
loop_
_entity_poly.entity_id
_entity_poly.type
_entity_poly.pdbx_seq_one_letter_code
_entity_poly.pdbx_strand_id
1 'polypeptide(L)'
;MRRLFVVSIFPLLLFGSVLTAYAASSEMDGFNKRMRSMEIAVAKRAGNRPAQIAAYNALERALNMEMNRAFDLVMTRMKPSQRANMTEAQHLWTRHRDQEYRWMDRAHGPIEPGSVEHLRILELRNLMMNARVIQLYSYLDTLPRLDTVQRFVPKTNIDAIHDAETVDNNDLKVGTIIGFSLGDGACFLDLRDESRKNFTEVANAAFCQRERELLDKKVVLSYQLGVVSGATCAVERVDCDENNMVILVKDAKVIRPKRIKR
;
A
#
# COMPACT_ATOMS: atom_id res chain seq x y z
N MET A 1 78.73 14.14 -23.51
CA MET A 1 77.97 15.35 -23.10
C MET A 1 76.48 15.02 -23.11
N ARG A 2 75.76 15.43 -22.05
CA ARG A 2 74.30 15.73 -21.92
C ARG A 2 73.31 14.88 -22.76
N ARG A 3 72.56 13.99 -22.10
CA ARG A 3 71.15 14.15 -21.66
C ARG A 3 70.18 14.53 -22.78
N LEU A 4 69.16 13.69 -22.99
CA LEU A 4 67.76 14.11 -22.94
C LEU A 4 66.86 12.88 -22.67
N PHE A 5 66.11 12.98 -21.58
CA PHE A 5 65.02 12.09 -21.15
C PHE A 5 63.84 12.22 -22.12
N VAL A 6 63.22 11.11 -22.49
CA VAL A 6 61.82 11.10 -22.95
C VAL A 6 61.07 10.10 -22.08
N VAL A 7 60.21 10.66 -21.23
CA VAL A 7 59.28 9.96 -20.35
C VAL A 7 58.05 9.61 -21.19
N SER A 8 57.83 8.33 -21.46
CA SER A 8 56.56 7.84 -22.00
C SER A 8 55.55 7.70 -20.88
N ILE A 9 54.58 8.61 -20.83
CA ILE A 9 53.41 8.55 -19.94
C ILE A 9 52.38 7.63 -20.60
N PHE A 10 52.20 6.44 -20.05
CA PHE A 10 51.05 5.57 -20.31
C PHE A 10 49.79 6.23 -19.75
N PRO A 11 48.70 6.40 -20.52
CA PRO A 11 47.40 6.68 -19.93
C PRO A 11 46.82 5.35 -19.45
N LEU A 12 46.92 5.11 -18.14
CA LEU A 12 46.07 4.14 -17.45
C LEU A 12 44.62 4.61 -17.59
N LEU A 13 43.89 3.98 -18.50
CA LEU A 13 42.43 4.02 -18.55
C LEU A 13 41.90 3.38 -17.27
N LEU A 14 41.70 4.20 -16.25
CA LEU A 14 40.82 3.89 -15.13
C LEU A 14 39.39 3.81 -15.68
N PHE A 15 38.99 2.62 -16.12
CA PHE A 15 37.58 2.25 -16.18
C PHE A 15 37.08 2.23 -14.73
N GLY A 16 36.66 3.40 -14.24
CA GLY A 16 35.84 3.50 -13.05
C GLY A 16 34.55 2.76 -13.33
N SER A 17 34.43 1.57 -12.76
CA SER A 17 33.19 0.81 -12.69
C SER A 17 32.16 1.69 -11.99
N VAL A 18 31.32 2.36 -12.76
CA VAL A 18 30.11 3.00 -12.24
C VAL A 18 29.16 1.85 -11.90
N LEU A 19 29.34 1.27 -10.72
CA LEU A 19 28.33 0.46 -10.08
C LEU A 19 27.19 1.40 -9.75
N THR A 20 26.29 1.63 -10.70
CA THR A 20 24.95 2.13 -10.41
C THR A 20 24.30 1.11 -9.51
N ALA A 21 24.36 1.34 -8.20
CA ALA A 21 23.55 0.65 -7.22
C ALA A 21 22.08 0.96 -7.57
N TYR A 22 21.46 0.09 -8.35
CA TYR A 22 20.01 0.08 -8.48
C TYR A 22 19.48 -0.21 -7.07
N ALA A 23 18.89 0.80 -6.42
CA ALA A 23 18.08 0.59 -5.24
C ALA A 23 17.05 -0.48 -5.60
N ALA A 24 17.09 -1.63 -4.92
CA ALA A 24 16.13 -2.69 -5.14
C ALA A 24 14.73 -2.13 -4.81
N SER A 25 13.87 -1.99 -5.81
CA SER A 25 12.47 -1.57 -5.62
C SER A 25 11.79 -2.54 -4.66
N SER A 26 10.96 -2.03 -3.75
CA SER A 26 10.22 -2.88 -2.82
C SER A 26 9.27 -3.81 -3.59
N GLU A 27 8.86 -4.95 -2.99
CA GLU A 27 7.83 -5.79 -3.61
C GLU A 27 6.51 -5.04 -3.77
N MET A 28 6.23 -4.09 -2.87
CA MET A 28 5.08 -3.17 -2.95
C MET A 28 5.19 -2.26 -4.18
N ASP A 29 6.34 -1.65 -4.44
CA ASP A 29 6.56 -0.81 -5.64
C ASP A 29 6.34 -1.63 -6.92
N GLY A 30 6.83 -2.88 -6.92
CA GLY A 30 6.63 -3.82 -8.00
C GLY A 30 5.15 -4.14 -8.23
N PHE A 31 4.41 -4.38 -7.14
CA PHE A 31 2.96 -4.60 -7.16
C PHE A 31 2.21 -3.39 -7.71
N ASN A 32 2.46 -2.19 -7.17
CA ASN A 32 1.83 -0.93 -7.60
C ASN A 32 2.04 -0.69 -9.09
N LYS A 33 3.27 -0.91 -9.59
CA LYS A 33 3.58 -0.79 -11.01
C LYS A 33 2.78 -1.77 -11.88
N ARG A 34 2.63 -3.03 -11.43
CA ARG A 34 1.83 -4.03 -12.16
C ARG A 34 0.35 -3.68 -12.15
N MET A 35 -0.21 -3.27 -11.00
CA MET A 35 -1.62 -2.89 -10.89
C MET A 35 -1.94 -1.61 -11.66
N ARG A 36 -1.01 -0.66 -11.72
CA ARG A 36 -1.20 0.59 -12.47
C ARG A 36 -1.56 0.36 -13.94
N SER A 37 -0.94 -0.64 -14.57
CA SER A 37 -1.24 -0.99 -15.95
C SER A 37 -2.71 -1.45 -16.13
N MET A 38 -3.23 -2.19 -15.16
CA MET A 38 -4.60 -2.71 -15.16
C MET A 38 -5.62 -1.63 -14.81
N GLU A 39 -5.31 -0.74 -13.87
CA GLU A 39 -6.13 0.45 -13.56
C GLU A 39 -6.29 1.35 -14.80
N ILE A 40 -5.20 1.61 -15.52
CA ILE A 40 -5.24 2.37 -16.78
C ILE A 40 -6.12 1.64 -17.81
N ALA A 41 -6.03 0.31 -17.86
CA ALA A 41 -6.83 -0.50 -18.76
C ALA A 41 -8.33 -0.40 -18.44
N VAL A 42 -8.71 -0.42 -17.17
CA VAL A 42 -10.09 -0.19 -16.71
C VAL A 42 -10.53 1.23 -17.08
N ALA A 43 -9.74 2.25 -16.73
CA ALA A 43 -10.06 3.65 -16.96
C ALA A 43 -10.25 3.98 -18.46
N LYS A 44 -9.41 3.43 -19.34
CA LYS A 44 -9.54 3.60 -20.80
C LYS A 44 -10.84 3.04 -21.38
N ARG A 45 -11.51 2.14 -20.66
CA ARG A 45 -12.78 1.52 -21.08
C ARG A 45 -13.99 2.20 -20.46
N ALA A 46 -13.81 3.29 -19.71
CA ALA A 46 -14.89 4.12 -19.18
C ALA A 46 -15.94 4.43 -20.26
N GLY A 47 -17.22 4.34 -19.91
CA GLY A 47 -18.34 4.45 -20.85
C GLY A 47 -18.68 3.19 -21.67
N ASN A 48 -17.76 2.23 -21.82
CA ASN A 48 -18.03 0.93 -22.45
C ASN A 48 -18.15 -0.18 -21.40
N ARG A 49 -19.39 -0.51 -20.99
CA ARG A 49 -19.66 -1.43 -19.88
C ARG A 49 -19.18 -2.87 -20.13
N PRO A 50 -19.48 -3.52 -21.28
CA PRO A 50 -18.93 -4.86 -21.55
C PRO A 50 -17.40 -4.91 -21.48
N ALA A 51 -16.73 -3.88 -22.01
CA ALA A 51 -15.28 -3.79 -21.95
C ALA A 51 -14.76 -3.57 -20.51
N GLN A 52 -15.42 -2.73 -19.71
CA GLN A 52 -15.08 -2.53 -18.30
C GLN A 52 -15.23 -3.80 -17.48
N ILE A 53 -16.33 -4.53 -17.65
CA ILE A 53 -16.55 -5.82 -16.99
C ILE A 53 -15.42 -6.79 -17.32
N ALA A 54 -15.04 -6.90 -18.60
CA ALA A 54 -13.90 -7.72 -19.00
C ALA A 54 -12.58 -7.28 -18.35
N ALA A 55 -12.36 -5.97 -18.20
CA ALA A 55 -11.18 -5.42 -17.56
C ALA A 55 -11.16 -5.66 -16.03
N TYR A 56 -12.28 -5.50 -15.33
CA TYR A 56 -12.38 -5.83 -13.91
C TYR A 56 -12.21 -7.32 -13.64
N ASN A 57 -12.75 -8.19 -14.49
CA ASN A 57 -12.48 -9.62 -14.41
C ASN A 57 -10.99 -9.96 -14.62
N ALA A 58 -10.30 -9.23 -15.49
CA ALA A 58 -8.86 -9.39 -15.67
C ALA A 58 -8.06 -8.88 -14.47
N LEU A 59 -8.46 -7.75 -13.88
CA LEU A 59 -7.88 -7.22 -12.66
C LEU A 59 -8.05 -8.20 -11.50
N GLU A 60 -9.22 -8.81 -11.33
CA GLU A 60 -9.49 -9.74 -10.23
C GLU A 60 -8.58 -10.97 -10.33
N ARG A 61 -8.40 -11.51 -11.54
CA ARG A 61 -7.44 -12.61 -11.80
C ARG A 61 -6.01 -12.19 -11.47
N ALA A 62 -5.61 -10.98 -11.85
CA ALA A 62 -4.28 -10.46 -11.54
C ALA A 62 -4.07 -10.30 -10.03
N LEU A 63 -5.05 -9.75 -9.32
CA LEU A 63 -5.03 -9.62 -7.86
C LEU A 63 -4.97 -10.97 -7.16
N ASN A 64 -5.67 -11.99 -7.65
CA ASN A 64 -5.57 -13.34 -7.11
C ASN A 64 -4.16 -13.94 -7.27
N MET A 65 -3.50 -13.73 -8.42
CA MET A 65 -2.11 -14.14 -8.63
C MET A 65 -1.15 -13.39 -7.70
N GLU A 66 -1.34 -12.08 -7.54
CA GLU A 66 -0.54 -11.26 -6.64
C GLU A 66 -0.73 -11.64 -5.17
N MET A 67 -1.95 -12.02 -4.77
CA MET A 67 -2.23 -12.49 -3.42
C MET A 67 -1.47 -13.78 -3.10
N ASN A 68 -1.50 -14.75 -4.02
CA ASN A 68 -0.74 -15.99 -3.87
C ASN A 68 0.77 -15.71 -3.80
N ARG A 69 1.28 -14.88 -4.71
CA ARG A 69 2.69 -14.45 -4.70
C ARG A 69 3.08 -13.79 -3.38
N ALA A 70 2.28 -12.83 -2.90
CA ALA A 70 2.55 -12.13 -1.65
C ALA A 70 2.52 -13.08 -0.46
N PHE A 71 1.55 -14.00 -0.41
CA PHE A 71 1.47 -15.04 0.60
C PHE A 71 2.72 -15.94 0.59
N ASP A 72 3.16 -16.41 -0.57
CA ASP A 72 4.35 -17.26 -0.69
C ASP A 72 5.61 -16.54 -0.18
N LEU A 73 5.76 -15.25 -0.51
CA LEU A 73 6.88 -14.43 -0.03
C LEU A 73 6.84 -14.27 1.50
N VAL A 74 5.65 -14.01 2.07
CA VAL A 74 5.44 -13.92 3.52
C VAL A 74 5.82 -15.23 4.18
N MET A 75 5.33 -16.36 3.67
CA MET A 75 5.60 -17.70 4.21
C MET A 75 7.09 -18.05 4.13
N THR A 76 7.77 -17.63 3.06
CA THR A 76 9.20 -17.83 2.87
C THR A 76 10.03 -17.07 3.92
N ARG A 77 9.70 -15.80 4.20
CA ARG A 77 10.43 -14.97 5.18
C ARG A 77 10.04 -15.25 6.63
N MET A 78 8.86 -15.81 6.85
CA MET A 78 8.34 -16.09 8.19
C MET A 78 9.01 -17.30 8.84
N LYS A 79 9.20 -17.23 10.16
CA LYS A 79 9.70 -18.35 10.97
C LYS A 79 8.77 -19.57 10.85
N PRO A 80 9.29 -20.81 10.78
CA PRO A 80 8.45 -22.01 10.64
C PRO A 80 7.34 -22.13 11.68
N SER A 81 7.60 -21.73 12.94
CA SER A 81 6.61 -21.80 14.03
C SER A 81 5.40 -20.88 13.84
N GLN A 82 5.49 -19.84 13.02
CA GLN A 82 4.41 -18.88 12.78
C GLN A 82 3.58 -19.21 11.53
N ARG A 83 4.08 -20.09 10.67
CA ARG A 83 3.46 -20.42 9.37
C ARG A 83 2.05 -20.98 9.51
N ALA A 84 1.81 -21.85 10.49
CA ALA A 84 0.48 -22.44 10.71
C ALA A 84 -0.59 -21.37 10.97
N ASN A 85 -0.28 -20.36 11.78
CA ASN A 85 -1.20 -19.26 12.08
C ASN A 85 -1.47 -18.37 10.85
N MET A 86 -0.43 -18.08 10.04
CA MET A 86 -0.60 -17.31 8.80
C MET A 86 -1.43 -18.08 7.77
N THR A 87 -1.24 -19.39 7.65
CA THR A 87 -2.06 -20.27 6.79
C THR A 87 -3.52 -20.24 7.23
N GLU A 88 -3.81 -20.41 8.53
CA GLU A 88 -5.19 -20.37 9.03
C GLU A 88 -5.81 -18.98 8.83
N ALA A 89 -5.06 -17.91 9.08
CA ALA A 89 -5.54 -16.55 8.81
C ALA A 89 -5.90 -16.33 7.33
N GLN A 90 -5.12 -16.88 6.40
CA GLN A 90 -5.43 -16.83 4.96
C GLN A 90 -6.66 -17.68 4.60
N HIS A 91 -6.85 -18.84 5.24
CA HIS A 91 -8.06 -19.66 5.06
C HIS A 91 -9.31 -18.96 5.59
N LEU A 92 -9.25 -18.37 6.79
CA LEU A 92 -10.33 -17.56 7.36
C LEU A 92 -10.71 -16.42 6.44
N TRP A 93 -9.72 -15.68 5.94
CA TRP A 93 -9.96 -14.59 5.00
C TRP A 93 -10.63 -15.09 3.71
N THR A 94 -10.19 -16.23 3.16
CA THR A 94 -10.79 -16.82 1.95
C THR A 94 -12.25 -17.21 2.19
N ARG A 95 -12.56 -17.81 3.34
CA ARG A 95 -13.94 -18.15 3.73
C ARG A 95 -14.82 -16.89 3.84
N HIS A 96 -14.30 -15.84 4.48
CA HIS A 96 -14.99 -14.56 4.59
C HIS A 96 -15.23 -13.92 3.23
N ARG A 97 -14.20 -13.84 2.37
CA ARG A 97 -14.32 -13.33 0.99
C ARG A 97 -15.43 -14.04 0.21
N ASP A 98 -15.49 -15.38 0.31
CA ASP A 98 -16.50 -16.16 -0.40
C ASP A 98 -17.92 -15.92 0.16
N GLN A 99 -18.05 -15.65 1.46
CA GLN A 99 -19.32 -15.23 2.07
C GLN A 99 -19.74 -13.85 1.60
N GLU A 100 -18.81 -12.88 1.59
CA GLU A 100 -19.02 -11.52 1.07
C GLU A 100 -19.44 -11.55 -0.41
N TYR A 101 -18.79 -12.38 -1.23
CA TYR A 101 -19.16 -12.54 -2.65
C TYR A 101 -20.60 -13.02 -2.79
N ARG A 102 -21.01 -14.02 -2.00
CA ARG A 102 -22.39 -14.52 -2.01
C ARG A 102 -23.40 -13.50 -1.51
N TRP A 103 -23.01 -12.68 -0.53
CA TRP A 103 -23.87 -11.61 -0.02
C TRP A 103 -24.04 -10.50 -1.08
N MET A 104 -22.95 -10.02 -1.67
CA MET A 104 -22.97 -9.05 -2.78
C MET A 104 -23.85 -9.56 -3.93
N ASP A 105 -23.75 -10.86 -4.24
CA ASP A 105 -24.54 -11.48 -5.30
C ASP A 105 -26.05 -11.54 -5.02
N ARG A 106 -26.47 -11.34 -3.77
CA ARG A 106 -27.87 -11.42 -3.33
C ARG A 106 -28.45 -10.10 -2.88
N ALA A 107 -27.61 -9.12 -2.51
CA ALA A 107 -28.03 -7.85 -1.92
C ALA A 107 -28.98 -7.04 -2.82
N HIS A 108 -28.90 -7.23 -4.15
CA HIS A 108 -29.73 -6.52 -5.13
C HIS A 108 -30.77 -7.41 -5.82
N GLY A 109 -31.02 -8.63 -5.33
CA GLY A 109 -31.76 -9.66 -6.08
C GLY A 109 -30.89 -10.31 -7.17
N PRO A 110 -31.48 -11.05 -8.13
CA PRO A 110 -30.71 -11.67 -9.21
C PRO A 110 -29.97 -10.62 -10.04
N ILE A 111 -28.64 -10.69 -10.08
CA ILE A 111 -27.82 -9.77 -10.88
C ILE A 111 -27.83 -10.21 -12.33
N GLU A 112 -28.34 -9.33 -13.19
CA GLU A 112 -28.31 -9.56 -14.63
C GLU A 112 -26.88 -9.41 -15.18
N PRO A 113 -26.36 -10.41 -15.91
CA PRO A 113 -25.03 -10.33 -16.51
C PRO A 113 -24.91 -9.12 -17.44
N GLY A 114 -24.02 -8.19 -17.10
CA GLY A 114 -23.76 -7.01 -17.92
C GLY A 114 -24.53 -5.77 -17.47
N SER A 115 -25.28 -5.85 -16.37
CA SER A 115 -25.95 -4.70 -15.77
C SER A 115 -24.99 -3.73 -15.08
N VAL A 116 -25.51 -2.61 -14.60
CA VAL A 116 -24.73 -1.64 -13.80
C VAL A 116 -24.36 -2.26 -12.45
N GLU A 117 -25.27 -3.02 -11.86
CA GLU A 117 -25.10 -3.74 -10.60
C GLU A 117 -23.99 -4.79 -10.72
N HIS A 118 -23.95 -5.55 -11.82
CA HIS A 118 -22.86 -6.48 -12.10
C HIS A 118 -21.50 -5.76 -12.09
N LEU A 119 -21.40 -4.60 -12.75
CA LEU A 119 -20.17 -3.81 -12.76
C LEU A 119 -19.77 -3.33 -11.36
N ARG A 120 -20.73 -2.83 -10.55
CA ARG A 120 -20.46 -2.38 -9.18
C ARG A 120 -19.98 -3.51 -8.27
N ILE A 121 -20.53 -4.71 -8.43
CA ILE A 121 -20.07 -5.88 -7.66
C ILE A 121 -18.64 -6.22 -8.04
N LEU A 122 -18.29 -6.21 -9.33
CA LEU A 122 -16.90 -6.44 -9.74
C LEU A 122 -15.95 -5.39 -9.17
N GLU A 123 -16.35 -4.12 -9.11
CA GLU A 123 -15.56 -3.05 -8.47
C GLU A 123 -15.28 -3.36 -6.99
N LEU A 124 -16.32 -3.73 -6.24
CA LEU A 124 -16.22 -4.07 -4.81
C LEU A 124 -15.35 -5.31 -4.55
N ARG A 125 -15.51 -6.36 -5.36
CA ARG A 125 -14.68 -7.57 -5.30
C ARG A 125 -13.21 -7.25 -5.51
N ASN A 126 -12.89 -6.46 -6.53
CA ASN A 126 -11.53 -6.03 -6.81
C ASN A 126 -10.94 -5.18 -5.67
N LEU A 127 -11.74 -4.30 -5.04
CA LEU A 127 -11.30 -3.52 -3.89
C LEU A 127 -10.89 -4.42 -2.71
N MET A 128 -11.72 -5.41 -2.37
CA MET A 128 -11.44 -6.36 -1.28
C MET A 128 -10.19 -7.21 -1.58
N MET A 129 -10.04 -7.71 -2.81
CA MET A 129 -8.87 -8.46 -3.23
C MET A 129 -7.60 -7.61 -3.15
N ASN A 130 -7.65 -6.36 -3.63
CA ASN A 130 -6.53 -5.42 -3.60
C ASN A 130 -6.07 -5.13 -2.17
N ALA A 131 -7.01 -4.92 -1.23
CA ALA A 131 -6.69 -4.69 0.17
C ALA A 131 -5.90 -5.87 0.80
N ARG A 132 -6.29 -7.11 0.51
CA ARG A 132 -5.57 -8.29 1.03
C ARG A 132 -4.18 -8.43 0.44
N VAL A 133 -4.00 -8.14 -0.85
CA VAL A 133 -2.68 -8.17 -1.50
C VAL A 133 -1.74 -7.14 -0.85
N ILE A 134 -2.21 -5.91 -0.66
CA ILE A 134 -1.45 -4.84 0.01
C ILE A 134 -1.10 -5.26 1.44
N GLN A 135 -2.05 -5.81 2.19
CA GLN A 135 -1.79 -6.33 3.54
C GLN A 135 -0.66 -7.37 3.54
N LEU A 136 -0.70 -8.36 2.65
CA LEU A 136 0.33 -9.39 2.58
C LEU A 136 1.71 -8.82 2.22
N TYR A 137 1.79 -7.91 1.24
CA TYR A 137 3.05 -7.25 0.92
C TYR A 137 3.58 -6.40 2.07
N SER A 138 2.71 -5.73 2.84
CA SER A 138 3.12 -4.94 4.00
C SER A 138 3.74 -5.79 5.13
N TYR A 139 3.35 -7.06 5.26
CA TYR A 139 3.98 -7.97 6.23
C TYR A 139 5.45 -8.23 5.93
N LEU A 140 5.87 -8.12 4.66
CA LEU A 140 7.27 -8.33 4.28
C LEU A 140 8.22 -7.31 4.92
N ASP A 141 7.72 -6.13 5.28
CA ASP A 141 8.50 -5.09 5.96
C ASP A 141 8.68 -5.38 7.46
N THR A 142 7.79 -6.19 8.03
CA THR A 142 7.87 -6.63 9.44
C THR A 142 8.64 -7.92 9.64
N LEU A 143 8.98 -8.62 8.55
CA LEU A 143 9.65 -9.92 8.58
C LEU A 143 11.16 -9.79 8.35
N PRO A 144 11.97 -10.71 8.90
CA PRO A 144 13.41 -10.69 8.69
C PRO A 144 13.77 -10.75 7.19
N ARG A 145 14.72 -9.91 6.75
CA ARG A 145 15.31 -10.04 5.41
C ARG A 145 16.25 -11.26 5.41
N LEU A 146 16.11 -12.13 4.42
CA LEU A 146 16.92 -13.36 4.30
C LEU A 146 18.42 -13.03 4.18
N ASP A 147 18.73 -11.85 3.69
CA ASP A 147 20.07 -11.27 3.52
C ASP A 147 20.78 -10.99 4.85
N THR A 148 20.04 -10.99 5.97
CA THR A 148 20.57 -10.72 7.33
C THR A 148 20.96 -11.99 8.11
N VAL A 149 20.78 -13.19 7.55
CA VAL A 149 21.02 -14.45 8.27
C VAL A 149 22.51 -14.90 8.23
N GLN A 150 23.40 -14.15 7.57
CA GLN A 150 24.84 -14.39 7.62
C GLN A 150 25.64 -13.13 7.97
N ARG A 151 25.62 -12.77 9.25
CA ARG A 151 26.76 -12.12 9.91
C ARG A 151 26.64 -12.33 11.42
N PHE A 152 27.13 -13.48 11.89
CA PHE A 152 27.54 -13.62 13.28
C PHE A 152 28.66 -12.60 13.54
N VAL A 153 28.35 -11.53 14.27
CA VAL A 153 29.35 -10.65 14.89
C VAL A 153 29.13 -10.73 16.40
N PRO A 154 30.17 -11.01 17.20
CA PRO A 154 30.05 -11.20 18.64
C PRO A 154 29.62 -9.91 19.34
N LYS A 155 28.82 -10.06 20.40
CA LYS A 155 28.31 -9.00 21.28
C LYS A 155 29.42 -8.02 21.66
N THR A 156 29.23 -6.74 21.35
CA THR A 156 29.83 -5.65 22.13
C THR A 156 28.83 -4.50 22.31
N ASN A 157 28.82 -4.06 23.57
CA ASN A 157 28.17 -2.96 24.28
C ASN A 157 27.20 -1.98 23.58
N ILE A 158 26.11 -1.80 24.32
CA ILE A 158 25.18 -0.69 24.42
C ILE A 158 25.93 0.65 24.40
N ASP A 159 25.57 1.54 23.46
CA ASP A 159 25.50 3.01 23.55
C ASP A 159 25.81 3.65 22.19
N ALA A 160 24.76 3.87 21.37
CA ALA A 160 24.67 4.94 20.38
C ALA A 160 23.34 4.82 19.60
N ILE A 161 22.26 5.32 20.20
CA ILE A 161 21.11 5.81 19.43
C ILE A 161 21.49 7.22 19.00
N HIS A 162 21.60 7.48 17.70
CA HIS A 162 20.91 8.56 17.01
C HIS A 162 21.25 8.53 15.51
N ASP A 163 20.22 8.79 14.71
CA ASP A 163 20.25 9.16 13.30
C ASP A 163 20.43 8.02 12.28
N ALA A 164 19.30 7.40 11.94
CA ALA A 164 19.09 6.83 10.62
C ALA A 164 17.69 7.24 10.12
N GLU A 165 17.73 8.26 9.26
CA GLU A 165 16.64 8.76 8.43
C GLU A 165 15.96 7.59 7.70
N THR A 166 14.74 7.26 8.12
CA THR A 166 13.93 6.22 7.48
C THR A 166 13.37 6.76 6.17
N VAL A 167 13.97 6.35 5.06
CA VAL A 167 13.46 6.54 3.71
C VAL A 167 12.21 5.66 3.53
N ASP A 168 11.06 6.31 3.55
CA ASP A 168 9.70 5.75 3.54
C ASP A 168 9.24 5.60 2.07
N ASN A 169 9.43 4.41 1.48
CA ASN A 169 8.91 4.05 0.15
C ASN A 169 7.57 3.30 0.27
N ASN A 170 6.56 3.97 0.84
CA ASN A 170 5.18 3.75 0.43
C ASN A 170 4.89 4.79 -0.65
N ASP A 171 4.06 4.49 -1.66
CA ASP A 171 3.57 5.53 -2.57
C ASP A 171 2.65 6.49 -1.78
N LEU A 172 3.28 7.46 -1.13
CA LEU A 172 2.66 8.45 -0.25
C LEU A 172 1.73 9.32 -1.10
N LYS A 173 0.41 9.26 -0.85
CA LYS A 173 -0.52 10.17 -1.52
C LYS A 173 -0.28 11.59 -1.01
N VAL A 174 -0.14 12.51 -1.95
CA VAL A 174 0.02 13.95 -1.68
C VAL A 174 -1.31 14.64 -1.92
N GLY A 175 -1.78 15.38 -0.91
CA GLY A 175 -3.03 16.13 -1.01
C GLY A 175 -3.03 17.33 -0.07
N THR A 176 -3.91 18.28 -0.33
CA THR A 176 -4.23 19.35 0.63
C THR A 176 -5.44 18.88 1.43
N ILE A 177 -5.34 18.83 2.75
CA ILE A 177 -6.49 18.49 3.59
C ILE A 177 -7.40 19.71 3.64
N ILE A 178 -8.65 19.53 3.23
CA ILE A 178 -9.67 20.58 3.14
C ILE A 178 -10.82 20.37 4.13
N GLY A 179 -10.90 19.21 4.78
CA GLY A 179 -11.94 18.91 5.76
C GLY A 179 -11.66 17.66 6.56
N PHE A 180 -12.29 17.60 7.74
CA PHE A 180 -12.34 16.44 8.61
C PHE A 180 -13.81 16.17 8.96
N SER A 181 -14.20 14.91 8.95
CA SER A 181 -15.51 14.49 9.44
C SER A 181 -15.33 13.30 10.37
N LEU A 182 -15.74 13.45 11.63
CA LEU A 182 -15.77 12.33 12.58
C LEU A 182 -17.08 11.56 12.38
N GLY A 183 -16.96 10.28 12.01
CA GLY A 183 -18.09 9.35 11.95
C GLY A 183 -17.97 8.27 13.03
N ASP A 184 -18.83 7.25 12.94
CA ASP A 184 -18.87 6.14 13.90
C ASP A 184 -17.57 5.31 13.83
N GLY A 185 -16.63 5.58 14.75
CA GLY A 185 -15.38 4.84 14.89
C GLY A 185 -14.27 5.19 13.89
N ALA A 186 -14.52 6.12 12.95
CA ALA A 186 -13.53 6.56 11.95
C ALA A 186 -13.49 8.07 11.76
N CYS A 187 -12.33 8.54 11.34
CA CYS A 187 -12.11 9.91 10.91
C CYS A 187 -11.98 9.93 9.39
N PHE A 188 -12.86 10.68 8.71
CA PHE A 188 -12.81 10.88 7.28
C PHE A 188 -12.05 12.16 6.96
N LEU A 189 -11.08 12.06 6.07
CA LEU A 189 -10.24 13.16 5.63
C LEU A 189 -10.65 13.54 4.21
N ASP A 190 -11.13 14.76 4.02
CA ASP A 190 -11.38 15.30 2.69
C ASP A 190 -10.11 15.96 2.17
N LEU A 191 -9.64 15.48 1.02
CA LEU A 191 -8.40 15.94 0.40
C LEU A 191 -8.65 16.42 -1.01
N ARG A 192 -7.77 17.34 -1.43
CA ARG A 192 -7.68 17.79 -2.82
C ARG A 192 -6.28 17.52 -3.36
N ASP A 193 -6.19 16.80 -4.48
CA ASP A 193 -4.92 16.49 -5.13
C ASP A 193 -4.36 17.70 -5.92
N GLU A 194 -3.17 17.53 -6.51
CA GLU A 194 -2.53 18.58 -7.33
C GLU A 194 -3.32 18.94 -8.61
N SER A 195 -4.13 18.00 -9.10
CA SER A 195 -5.04 18.21 -10.24
C SER A 195 -6.36 18.89 -9.86
N ARG A 196 -6.50 19.29 -8.59
CA ARG A 196 -7.72 19.86 -7.98
C ARG A 196 -8.90 18.89 -7.89
N LYS A 197 -8.65 17.58 -7.99
CA LYS A 197 -9.67 16.56 -7.78
C LYS A 197 -9.82 16.29 -6.28
N ASN A 198 -11.06 16.23 -5.82
CA ASN A 198 -11.39 15.88 -4.45
C ASN A 198 -11.42 14.36 -4.27
N PHE A 199 -10.94 13.88 -3.12
CA PHE A 199 -11.02 12.48 -2.71
C PHE A 199 -11.06 12.40 -1.18
N THR A 200 -11.57 11.29 -0.66
CA THR A 200 -11.70 11.07 0.78
C THR A 200 -10.86 9.87 1.19
N GLU A 201 -10.14 10.00 2.29
CA GLU A 201 -9.37 8.92 2.92
C GLU A 201 -9.92 8.66 4.32
N VAL A 202 -9.71 7.45 4.84
CA VAL A 202 -10.22 7.05 6.15
C VAL A 202 -9.05 6.89 7.12
N ALA A 203 -9.21 7.35 8.35
CA ALA A 203 -8.26 7.21 9.44
C ALA A 203 -8.97 6.70 10.70
N ASN A 204 -8.20 6.37 11.73
CA ASN A 204 -8.78 6.11 13.05
C ASN A 204 -9.47 7.39 13.60
N ALA A 205 -10.57 7.25 14.34
CA ALA A 205 -11.28 8.36 14.98
C ALA A 205 -10.37 9.37 15.70
N ALA A 206 -9.33 8.91 16.41
CA ALA A 206 -8.38 9.78 17.11
C ALA A 206 -7.62 10.74 16.18
N PHE A 207 -7.49 10.41 14.89
CA PHE A 207 -6.80 11.24 13.91
C PHE A 207 -7.47 12.60 13.72
N CYS A 208 -8.80 12.68 13.87
CA CYS A 208 -9.55 13.93 13.73
C CYS A 208 -9.15 14.99 14.76
N GLN A 209 -8.51 14.60 15.87
CA GLN A 209 -7.96 15.54 16.85
C GLN A 209 -6.83 16.42 16.27
N ARG A 210 -6.24 16.01 15.14
CA ARG A 210 -5.18 16.75 14.45
C ARG A 210 -5.68 17.79 13.45
N GLU A 211 -7.00 18.01 13.36
CA GLU A 211 -7.59 18.99 12.43
C GLU A 211 -6.90 20.36 12.51
N ARG A 212 -6.73 20.91 13.72
CA ARG A 212 -6.07 22.22 13.93
C ARG A 212 -4.63 22.25 13.42
N GLU A 213 -3.94 21.12 13.41
CA GLU A 213 -2.57 20.99 12.96
C GLU A 213 -2.49 20.86 11.43
N LEU A 214 -3.49 20.26 10.79
CA LEU A 214 -3.37 19.73 9.43
C LEU A 214 -4.32 20.37 8.40
N LEU A 215 -5.40 21.03 8.83
CA LEU A 215 -6.35 21.69 7.94
C LEU A 215 -5.66 22.74 7.07
N ASP A 216 -6.05 22.80 5.79
CA ASP A 216 -5.50 23.65 4.73
C ASP A 216 -4.01 23.42 4.42
N LYS A 217 -3.40 22.37 4.95
CA LYS A 217 -1.99 22.04 4.69
C LYS A 217 -1.86 21.00 3.60
N LYS A 218 -0.86 21.19 2.75
CA LYS A 218 -0.38 20.16 1.84
C LYS A 218 0.38 19.11 2.65
N VAL A 219 -0.05 17.87 2.57
CA VAL A 219 0.51 16.75 3.34
C VAL A 219 0.89 15.60 2.44
N VAL A 220 1.83 14.80 2.93
CA VAL A 220 2.13 13.45 2.48
C VAL A 220 1.45 12.50 3.47
N LEU A 221 0.60 11.60 2.98
CA LEU A 221 -0.11 10.62 3.80
C LEU A 221 0.68 9.31 3.87
N SER A 222 0.74 8.71 5.06
CA SER A 222 1.20 7.35 5.28
C SER A 222 0.03 6.47 5.74
N TYR A 223 0.11 5.19 5.44
CA TYR A 223 -1.00 4.26 5.63
C TYR A 223 -0.61 3.11 6.56
N GLN A 224 -1.61 2.54 7.21
CA GLN A 224 -1.52 1.29 7.95
C GLN A 224 -2.80 0.50 7.74
N LEU A 225 -2.72 -0.81 7.88
CA LEU A 225 -3.94 -1.60 8.02
C LEU A 225 -4.50 -1.40 9.42
N GLY A 226 -5.79 -1.09 9.51
CA GLY A 226 -6.48 -0.96 10.78
C GLY A 226 -7.89 -1.49 10.70
N VAL A 227 -8.51 -1.56 11.87
CA VAL A 227 -9.90 -1.99 12.01
C VAL A 227 -10.75 -0.76 12.24
N VAL A 228 -11.86 -0.67 11.53
CA VAL A 228 -12.91 0.32 11.79
C VAL A 228 -14.21 -0.42 12.08
N SER A 229 -14.90 0.00 13.13
CA SER A 229 -16.23 -0.51 13.48
C SER A 229 -17.23 -0.18 12.36
N GLY A 230 -18.00 -1.17 11.90
CA GLY A 230 -19.00 -0.96 10.85
C GLY A 230 -20.09 0.05 11.25
N ALA A 231 -20.57 0.83 10.28
CA ALA A 231 -21.63 1.84 10.46
C ALA A 231 -23.01 1.25 10.83
N THR A 232 -23.16 -0.08 10.83
CA THR A 232 -24.40 -0.79 11.22
C THR A 232 -24.59 -0.90 12.74
N CYS A 233 -23.61 -0.52 13.55
CA CYS A 233 -23.64 -0.72 15.01
C CYS A 233 -24.32 0.42 15.79
N ALA A 234 -24.91 1.42 15.12
CA ALA A 234 -25.55 2.58 15.79
C ALA A 234 -26.98 2.31 16.30
N VAL A 235 -27.55 1.13 16.04
CA VAL A 235 -28.90 0.76 16.45
C VAL A 235 -28.84 -0.57 17.19
N GLU A 236 -28.96 -0.48 18.52
CA GLU A 236 -29.15 -1.56 19.50
C GLU A 236 -27.88 -2.23 20.08
N ARG A 237 -27.94 -2.42 21.41
CA ARG A 237 -26.89 -2.95 22.29
C ARG A 237 -26.58 -4.42 22.00
N VAL A 238 -25.83 -4.67 20.94
CA VAL A 238 -25.23 -5.98 20.65
C VAL A 238 -23.72 -5.78 20.59
N ASP A 239 -22.95 -6.65 21.26
CA ASP A 239 -21.49 -6.71 21.10
C ASP A 239 -21.17 -6.87 19.61
N CYS A 240 -20.77 -5.76 18.99
CA CYS A 240 -20.63 -5.64 17.55
C CYS A 240 -19.18 -6.04 17.19
N ASP A 241 -18.94 -7.34 17.05
CA ASP A 241 -17.64 -7.91 16.64
C ASP A 241 -17.39 -7.84 15.12
N GLU A 242 -18.19 -7.08 14.36
CA GLU A 242 -17.98 -6.85 12.92
C GLU A 242 -16.91 -5.79 12.67
N ASN A 243 -15.67 -6.25 12.78
CA ASN A 243 -14.44 -5.50 12.55
C ASN A 243 -14.08 -5.53 11.05
N ASN A 244 -14.28 -4.42 10.35
CA ASN A 244 -13.85 -4.29 8.96
C ASN A 244 -12.37 -3.90 8.90
N MET A 245 -11.53 -4.76 8.30
CA MET A 245 -10.13 -4.41 8.01
C MET A 245 -10.08 -3.48 6.81
N VAL A 246 -9.60 -2.26 7.03
CA VAL A 246 -9.49 -1.20 6.01
C VAL A 246 -8.10 -0.59 6.06
N ILE A 247 -7.64 -0.08 4.90
CA ILE A 247 -6.41 0.72 4.83
C ILE A 247 -6.73 2.08 5.41
N LEU A 248 -6.06 2.44 6.50
CA LEU A 248 -6.25 3.68 7.22
C LEU A 248 -5.05 4.60 7.06
N VAL A 249 -5.29 5.90 7.00
CA VAL A 249 -4.26 6.90 7.18
C VAL A 249 -3.72 6.78 8.60
N LYS A 250 -2.42 6.50 8.69
CA LYS A 250 -1.66 6.39 9.93
C LYS A 250 -1.16 7.76 10.38
N ASP A 251 -0.56 8.50 9.46
CA ASP A 251 0.09 9.78 9.72
C ASP A 251 0.01 10.68 8.48
N ALA A 252 0.03 11.99 8.70
CA ALA A 252 0.11 13.02 7.67
C ALA A 252 1.25 13.98 8.00
N LYS A 253 2.25 14.04 7.11
CA LYS A 253 3.40 14.94 7.25
C LYS A 253 3.22 16.17 6.36
N VAL A 254 3.28 17.36 6.96
CA VAL A 254 3.15 18.63 6.23
C VAL A 254 4.35 18.86 5.30
N ILE A 255 4.06 19.09 4.02
CA ILE A 255 5.04 19.50 3.03
C ILE A 255 5.19 21.01 3.11
N ARG A 256 6.31 21.48 3.67
CA ARG A 256 6.62 22.92 3.68
C ARG A 256 7.15 23.33 2.30
N PRO A 257 6.66 24.43 1.71
CA PRO A 257 7.24 24.95 0.48
C PRO A 257 8.71 25.34 0.74
N LYS A 258 9.63 24.89 -0.13
CA LYS A 258 11.03 25.34 -0.09
C LYS A 258 11.02 26.87 -0.24
N ARG A 259 11.42 27.59 0.81
CA ARG A 259 11.71 29.03 0.71
C ARG A 259 12.81 29.20 -0.33
N ILE A 260 12.46 29.75 -1.47
CA ILE A 260 13.44 30.30 -2.40
C ILE A 260 14.06 31.48 -1.66
N LYS A 261 15.31 31.33 -1.20
CA LYS A 261 16.10 32.48 -0.77
C LYS A 261 16.28 33.36 -2.02
N ARG A 262 15.56 34.48 -2.04
CA ARG A 262 15.88 35.60 -2.92
C ARG A 262 17.14 36.28 -2.41
#